data_AF-A0AAD2FK02-F1
#
_entry.id   AF-A0AAD2FK02-F1
#
_cell.length_a   1.000
_cell.length_b   1.000
_cell.length_c   1.000
_cell.angle_alpha   90.00
_cell.angle_beta   90.00
_cell.angle_gamma   90.00
#
_symmetry.space_group_name_H-M   'P 1'
#
loop_
_entity.id
_entity.type
_entity.pdbx_description
1 polymer ?
#
loop_
_entity_poly.entity_id
_entity_poly.type
_entity_poly.pdbx_seq_one_letter_code
_entity_poly.pdbx_strand_id
1 'polypeptide(L)'
;MSDSSEQEIQYFEAKYLDPKFPIVKADPTVDDVIKSMRSGDYLFMSGAVAGTWGYGFLLGKPVRGPTAAMCASAGFTFGMFYTMQTVRSRLLGYRENAKEVKKWGLAPVQPRLYSIGDRRFPTRQSMLSTPPLNWDNYD
;
A
#
# COMPACT_ATOMS: atom_id res chain seq x y z
N MET A 1 23.94 23.45 -4.54
CA MET A 1 24.62 22.45 -5.39
C MET A 1 25.46 21.57 -4.49
N SER A 2 24.75 20.77 -3.70
CA SER A 2 25.25 19.74 -2.76
C SER A 2 24.04 18.89 -2.37
N ASP A 3 24.26 17.61 -2.09
CA ASP A 3 23.30 16.57 -1.64
C ASP A 3 22.67 15.67 -2.71
N SER A 4 23.38 15.43 -3.82
CA SER A 4 23.06 14.34 -4.75
C SER A 4 23.82 13.03 -4.46
N SER A 5 24.59 12.95 -3.37
CA SER A 5 25.47 11.80 -3.08
C SER A 5 25.16 11.02 -1.80
N GLU A 6 24.24 11.51 -0.94
CA GLU A 6 23.89 10.86 0.35
C GLU A 6 22.51 10.19 0.36
N GLN A 7 21.85 10.05 -0.79
CA GLN A 7 20.86 8.98 -0.98
C GLN A 7 21.58 7.64 -1.18
N GLU A 8 22.55 7.34 -0.30
CA GLU A 8 22.91 5.97 0.06
C GLU A 8 21.64 5.33 0.63
N ILE A 9 20.78 4.89 -0.30
CA ILE A 9 20.27 3.54 -0.29
C ILE A 9 19.99 3.02 1.13
N GLN A 10 19.05 3.66 1.82
CA GLN A 10 18.25 2.96 2.82
C GLN A 10 17.33 2.02 2.05
N TYR A 11 17.90 0.98 1.41
CA TYR A 11 17.13 -0.25 1.20
C TYR A 11 16.92 -0.78 2.61
N PHE A 12 15.78 -0.43 3.21
CA PHE A 12 15.19 -1.30 4.23
C PHE A 12 15.38 -2.71 3.71
N GLU A 13 16.08 -3.55 4.46
CA GLU A 13 16.37 -4.91 4.06
C GLU A 13 15.01 -5.52 3.70
N ALA A 14 14.66 -5.60 2.40
CA ALA A 14 13.45 -6.28 1.91
C ALA A 14 13.57 -7.80 2.12
N LYS A 15 14.43 -8.19 3.06
CA LYS A 15 14.75 -9.49 3.59
C LYS A 15 13.54 -10.28 4.02
N TYR A 16 12.44 -9.60 4.35
CA TYR A 16 11.20 -10.20 4.81
C TYR A 16 10.04 -10.06 3.82
N LEU A 17 10.32 -9.57 2.61
CA LEU A 17 9.32 -9.09 1.68
C LEU A 17 9.43 -9.95 0.41
N ASP A 18 8.44 -10.83 0.20
CA ASP A 18 8.27 -11.60 -1.03
C ASP A 18 7.14 -10.93 -1.85
N PRO A 19 7.43 -9.86 -2.62
CA PRO A 19 6.42 -9.17 -3.39
C PRO A 19 6.07 -9.98 -4.63
N LYS A 20 4.78 -10.21 -4.83
CA LYS A 20 4.25 -10.90 -6.00
C LYS A 20 4.29 -10.03 -7.27
N PHE A 21 4.25 -8.72 -7.09
CA PHE A 21 4.20 -7.70 -8.14
C PHE A 21 5.46 -6.82 -8.08
N PRO A 22 5.83 -6.13 -9.16
CA PRO A 22 7.01 -5.27 -9.15
C PRO A 22 6.89 -4.16 -8.10
N ILE A 23 8.01 -3.81 -7.47
CA ILE A 23 8.06 -2.73 -6.48
C ILE A 23 8.05 -1.39 -7.22
N VAL A 24 7.14 -0.49 -6.85
CA VAL A 24 7.12 0.89 -7.34
C VAL A 24 8.03 1.76 -6.48
N LYS A 25 7.92 1.64 -5.16
CA LYS A 25 8.74 2.38 -4.19
C LYS A 25 9.01 1.51 -2.96
N ALA A 26 10.28 1.27 -2.67
CA ALA A 26 10.71 0.38 -1.58
C ALA A 26 10.44 0.97 -0.19
N ASP A 27 10.56 2.29 -0.04
CA ASP A 27 10.19 3.00 1.19
C ASP A 27 9.19 4.13 0.89
N PRO A 28 7.88 3.82 0.93
CA PRO A 28 6.85 4.80 0.67
C PRO A 28 6.60 5.68 1.91
N THR A 29 6.74 6.99 1.73
CA THR A 29 6.37 7.98 2.77
C THR A 29 4.85 8.13 2.85
N VAL A 30 4.35 8.75 3.93
CA VAL A 30 2.91 9.02 4.08
C VAL A 30 2.36 9.85 2.91
N ASP A 31 3.13 10.82 2.43
CA ASP A 31 2.75 11.66 1.30
C ASP A 31 2.61 10.86 0.00
N ASP A 32 3.51 9.90 -0.24
CA ASP A 32 3.44 9.03 -1.41
C ASP A 32 2.19 8.15 -1.37
N VAL A 33 1.85 7.65 -0.18
CA VAL A 33 0.66 6.84 0.05
C VAL A 33 -0.60 7.65 -0.23
N ILE A 34 -0.70 8.89 0.26
CA ILE A 34 -1.87 9.74 0.01
C ILE A 34 -1.99 10.08 -1.49
N LYS A 35 -0.88 10.38 -2.17
CA LYS A 35 -0.85 10.68 -3.62
C LYS A 35 -1.17 9.48 -4.52
N SER A 36 -1.10 8.26 -4.00
CA SER A 36 -1.35 7.01 -4.71
C SER A 36 -2.69 6.35 -4.38
N MET A 37 -3.54 7.01 -3.56
CA MET A 37 -4.91 6.57 -3.34
C MET A 37 -5.72 6.56 -4.65
N ARG A 38 -6.41 5.43 -4.90
CA ARG A 38 -7.36 5.27 -6.00
C ARG A 38 -8.74 5.81 -5.56
N SER A 39 -9.61 6.10 -6.53
CA SER A 39 -11.01 6.46 -6.24
C SER A 39 -11.74 5.45 -5.36
N GLY A 40 -11.43 4.16 -5.51
CA GLY A 40 -11.97 3.09 -4.66
C GLY A 40 -11.57 3.18 -3.19
N ASP A 41 -10.37 3.68 -2.87
CA ASP A 41 -9.94 3.84 -1.48
C ASP A 41 -10.74 4.96 -0.79
N TYR A 42 -11.01 6.05 -1.52
CA TYR A 42 -11.86 7.13 -1.03
C TYR A 42 -13.31 6.68 -0.81
N LEU A 43 -13.84 5.84 -1.71
CA LEU A 43 -15.19 5.28 -1.57
C LEU A 43 -15.28 4.31 -0.37
N PHE A 44 -14.26 3.48 -0.16
CA PHE A 44 -14.22 2.61 1.01
C PHE A 44 -14.17 3.43 2.31
N MET A 45 -13.31 4.44 2.37
CA MET A 45 -13.19 5.31 3.53
C MET A 45 -14.50 6.05 3.83
N SER A 46 -15.13 6.66 2.82
CA SER A 46 -16.40 7.35 3.01
C SER A 46 -17.52 6.39 3.42
N GLY A 47 -17.55 5.18 2.86
CA GLY A 47 -18.47 4.12 3.26
C GLY A 47 -18.29 3.67 4.71
N ALA A 48 -17.04 3.51 5.16
CA ALA A 48 -16.72 3.14 6.54
C ALA A 48 -17.16 4.24 7.52
N VAL A 49 -16.91 5.52 7.20
CA VAL A 49 -17.36 6.66 8.02
C VAL A 49 -18.87 6.74 8.06
N ALA A 50 -19.55 6.65 6.91
CA ALA A 50 -21.01 6.72 6.85
C ALA A 50 -21.67 5.55 7.61
N GLY A 51 -21.14 4.33 7.45
CA GLY A 51 -21.63 3.14 8.14
C GLY A 51 -21.47 3.23 9.66
N THR A 52 -20.31 3.68 10.13
CA THR A 52 -20.05 3.84 11.57
C THR A 52 -20.81 5.01 12.18
N TRP A 53 -21.00 6.12 11.44
CA TRP A 53 -21.86 7.22 11.86
C TRP A 53 -23.31 6.76 12.01
N GLY A 54 -23.84 6.04 11.02
CA GLY A 54 -25.21 5.50 11.05
C GLY A 54 -25.40 4.51 12.21
N TYR A 55 -24.40 3.63 12.44
CA TYR A 55 -24.37 2.73 13.58
C TYR A 55 -24.43 3.48 14.92
N GLY A 56 -23.59 4.52 15.09
CA GLY A 56 -23.58 5.34 16.29
C GLY A 56 -24.89 6.11 16.51
N PHE A 57 -25.56 6.53 15.45
CA PHE A 57 -26.85 7.23 15.54
C PHE A 57 -27.99 6.28 15.97
N LEU A 58 -28.01 5.06 15.44
CA LEU A 58 -29.05 4.07 15.75
C LEU A 58 -28.96 3.56 17.20
N LEU A 59 -27.74 3.27 17.67
CA LEU A 59 -27.52 2.67 19.00
C LEU A 59 -27.23 3.69 20.10
N GLY A 60 -26.89 4.94 19.76
CA GLY A 60 -26.45 5.96 20.72
C GLY A 60 -27.53 6.59 21.59
N LYS A 61 -28.65 5.91 21.90
CA LYS A 61 -29.64 6.45 22.85
C LYS A 61 -29.03 6.50 24.27
N PRO A 62 -29.22 7.57 25.07
CA PRO A 62 -30.05 8.76 24.81
C PRO A 62 -29.36 9.88 24.00
N VAL A 63 -28.03 9.86 23.88
CA VAL A 63 -27.23 10.97 23.32
C VAL A 63 -26.74 10.66 21.89
N ARG A 64 -27.68 10.63 20.93
CA ARG A 64 -27.42 10.12 19.56
C ARG A 64 -26.39 10.93 18.77
N GLY A 65 -26.44 12.26 18.86
CA GLY A 65 -25.55 13.13 18.07
C GLY A 65 -24.07 12.95 18.42
N PRO A 66 -23.69 13.17 19.69
CA PRO A 66 -22.32 12.92 20.16
C PRO A 66 -21.84 11.48 19.95
N THR A 67 -22.70 10.49 20.17
CA THR A 67 -22.34 9.08 19.94
C THR A 67 -22.07 8.80 18.45
N ALA A 68 -22.89 9.34 17.54
CA ALA A 68 -22.67 9.24 16.11
C ALA A 68 -21.37 9.92 15.67
N ALA A 69 -21.07 11.11 16.21
CA ALA A 69 -19.82 11.83 15.93
C ALA A 69 -18.58 11.03 16.40
N MET A 70 -18.65 10.45 17.60
CA MET A 70 -17.57 9.62 18.11
C MET A 70 -17.38 8.35 17.27
N CYS A 71 -18.46 7.63 16.93
CA CYS A 71 -18.38 6.47 16.06
C CYS A 71 -17.85 6.81 14.66
N ALA A 72 -18.22 7.96 14.10
CA ALA A 72 -17.69 8.42 12.81
C ALA A 72 -16.19 8.72 12.88
N SER A 73 -15.69 9.31 13.98
CA SER A 73 -14.25 9.54 14.16
C SER A 73 -13.45 8.22 14.26
N ALA A 74 -14.03 7.21 14.94
CA ALA A 74 -13.45 5.88 15.02
C ALA A 74 -13.45 5.18 13.65
N GLY A 75 -14.56 5.28 12.91
CA GLY A 75 -14.67 4.75 11.55
C GLY A 75 -13.74 5.42 10.55
N PHE A 76 -13.53 6.74 10.68
CA PHE A 76 -12.56 7.47 9.88
C PHE A 76 -11.14 6.96 10.15
N THR A 77 -10.77 6.81 11.43
CA THR A 77 -9.45 6.30 11.82
C THR A 77 -9.22 4.89 11.28
N PHE A 78 -10.21 4.00 11.41
CA PHE A 78 -10.17 2.65 10.86
C PHE A 78 -10.04 2.66 9.32
N GLY A 79 -10.87 3.44 8.63
CA GLY A 79 -10.85 3.57 7.18
C GLY A 79 -9.53 4.10 6.66
N MET A 80 -8.95 5.10 7.34
CA MET A 80 -7.63 5.64 6.99
C MET A 80 -6.53 4.60 7.15
N PHE A 81 -6.48 3.88 8.27
CA PHE A 81 -5.44 2.85 8.44
C PHE A 81 -5.58 1.71 7.43
N TYR A 82 -6.80 1.26 7.16
CA TYR A 82 -7.03 0.20 6.17
C TYR A 82 -6.61 0.63 4.75
N THR A 83 -6.98 1.84 4.34
CA THR A 83 -6.63 2.37 3.02
C THR A 83 -5.12 2.60 2.90
N MET A 84 -4.48 3.18 3.91
CA MET A 84 -3.02 3.37 3.91
C MET A 84 -2.27 2.04 3.82
N GLN A 85 -2.70 1.00 4.54
CA GLN A 85 -2.12 -0.35 4.42
C GLN A 85 -2.32 -0.93 3.01
N THR A 86 -3.49 -0.73 2.43
CA THR A 86 -3.85 -1.21 1.09
C THR A 86 -3.06 -0.51 -0.01
N VAL A 87 -2.80 0.79 0.12
CA VAL A 87 -2.01 1.56 -0.84
C VAL A 87 -0.53 1.23 -0.67
N ARG A 88 -0.03 1.21 0.57
CA ARG A 88 1.37 0.85 0.87
C ARG A 88 1.70 -0.54 0.34
N SER A 89 0.80 -1.51 0.50
CA SER A 89 0.99 -2.86 -0.02
C SER A 89 1.02 -2.94 -1.54
N ARG A 90 0.36 -2.02 -2.27
CA ARG A 90 0.49 -1.89 -3.73
C ARG A 90 1.84 -1.31 -4.14
N LEU A 91 2.31 -0.28 -3.45
CA LEU A 91 3.62 0.33 -3.74
C LEU A 91 4.79 -0.64 -3.49
N LEU A 92 4.65 -1.50 -2.48
CA LEU A 92 5.61 -2.55 -2.14
C LEU A 92 5.46 -3.82 -2.97
N GLY A 93 4.43 -3.94 -3.82
CA GLY A 93 4.25 -5.10 -4.70
C GLY A 93 3.59 -6.34 -4.05
N TYR A 94 2.92 -6.23 -2.89
CA TYR A 94 2.10 -7.33 -2.34
C TYR A 94 0.73 -7.45 -2.99
N ARG A 95 0.27 -6.39 -3.64
CA ARG A 95 -1.03 -6.31 -4.31
C ARG A 95 -0.86 -5.80 -5.74
N GLU A 96 -1.89 -6.04 -6.55
CA GLU A 96 -1.96 -5.58 -7.93
C GLU A 96 -1.70 -4.06 -7.99
N ASN A 97 -0.73 -3.67 -8.82
CA ASN A 97 -0.24 -2.31 -8.90
C ASN A 97 0.01 -1.83 -10.34
N ALA A 98 -0.73 -2.35 -11.32
CA ALA A 98 -0.56 -2.00 -12.73
C ALA A 98 -0.68 -0.49 -12.98
N LYS A 99 -1.67 0.14 -12.33
CA LYS A 99 -1.93 1.58 -12.46
C LYS A 99 -0.82 2.43 -11.86
N GLU A 100 -0.26 1.99 -10.74
CA GLU A 100 0.82 2.67 -10.03
C GLU A 100 2.13 2.55 -10.78
N VAL A 101 2.42 1.37 -11.33
CA VAL A 101 3.57 1.13 -12.22
C VAL A 101 3.47 2.01 -13.47
N LYS A 102 2.29 2.13 -14.09
CA LYS A 102 2.07 3.01 -15.25
C LYS A 102 2.25 4.50 -14.92
N LYS A 103 1.91 4.92 -13.70
CA LYS A 103 1.97 6.33 -13.27
C LYS A 103 3.37 6.75 -12.78
N TRP A 104 4.06 5.88 -12.06
CA TRP A 104 5.29 6.23 -11.33
C TRP A 104 6.53 5.48 -11.82
N GLY A 105 6.36 4.46 -12.66
CA GLY A 105 7.44 3.59 -13.09
C GLY A 105 7.81 2.53 -12.03
N LEU A 106 8.94 1.87 -12.28
CA LEU A 106 9.47 0.80 -11.44
C LEU A 106 10.59 1.34 -10.55
N ALA A 107 10.74 0.77 -9.36
CA ALA A 107 11.92 1.01 -8.53
C ALA A 107 13.19 0.50 -9.27
N PRO A 108 14.35 1.18 -9.10
CA PRO A 108 15.60 0.83 -9.79
C PRO A 108 16.14 -0.54 -9.40
N VAL A 109 15.83 -1.01 -8.18
CA VAL A 109 16.19 -2.33 -7.69
C VAL A 109 14.91 -3.14 -7.47
N GLN A 110 14.86 -4.31 -8.09
CA GLN A 110 13.76 -5.26 -7.98
C GLN A 110 14.26 -6.57 -7.36
N PRO A 111 13.43 -7.25 -6.56
CA PRO A 111 13.73 -8.61 -6.12
C PRO A 111 13.60 -9.58 -7.31
N ARG A 112 14.43 -10.62 -7.32
CA ARG A 112 14.30 -11.69 -8.32
C ARG A 112 13.16 -12.60 -7.92
N LEU A 113 12.15 -12.70 -8.77
CA LEU A 113 11.12 -13.72 -8.68
C LEU A 113 11.74 -15.08 -9.01
N TYR A 114 11.96 -15.90 -8.00
CA TYR A 114 12.30 -17.31 -8.21
C TYR A 114 10.99 -18.11 -8.21
N SER A 115 10.83 -19.06 -9.15
CA SER A 115 9.76 -20.04 -9.00
C SER A 115 10.10 -20.91 -7.79
N ILE A 116 9.20 -20.97 -6.82
CA ILE A 116 9.38 -21.81 -5.64
C ILE A 116 9.43 -23.27 -6.12
N GLY A 117 10.62 -23.86 -6.15
CA GLY A 117 10.83 -25.24 -6.58
C GLY A 117 10.13 -26.25 -5.67
N ASP A 118 10.14 -26.00 -4.36
CA ASP A 118 9.43 -26.82 -3.37
C ASP A 118 8.57 -25.94 -2.44
N ARG A 119 7.25 -26.12 -2.52
CA ARG A 119 6.26 -25.37 -1.71
C ARG A 119 6.36 -25.67 -0.21
N ARG A 120 6.96 -26.81 0.17
CA ARG A 120 7.07 -27.23 1.57
C ARG A 120 8.19 -26.50 2.31
N PHE A 121 9.23 -26.08 1.57
CA PHE A 121 10.39 -25.38 2.11
C PHE A 121 10.63 -24.10 1.30
N PRO A 122 9.80 -23.05 1.51
CA PRO A 122 9.96 -21.80 0.80
C PRO A 122 11.35 -21.22 1.09
N THR A 123 12.16 -21.08 0.04
CA THR A 123 13.48 -20.47 0.10
C THR A 123 13.35 -18.98 -0.17
N ARG A 124 14.04 -18.17 0.65
CA ARG A 124 13.98 -16.71 0.58
C ARG A 124 14.51 -16.17 -0.74
N GLN A 125 13.82 -15.19 -1.32
CA GLN A 125 14.29 -14.46 -2.49
C GLN A 125 15.42 -13.48 -2.13
N SER A 126 16.56 -13.56 -2.81
CA SER A 126 17.66 -12.60 -2.66
C SER A 126 17.47 -11.38 -3.56
N MET A 127 17.79 -10.19 -3.07
CA MET A 127 17.82 -8.97 -3.89
C MET A 127 19.06 -8.97 -4.78
N LEU A 128 18.89 -8.98 -6.10
CA LEU A 128 19.98 -8.79 -7.07
C LEU A 128 19.41 -8.30 -8.41
N SER A 129 19.99 -7.22 -8.94
CA SER A 129 19.44 -6.45 -10.07
C SER A 129 19.44 -7.17 -11.44
N THR A 130 18.44 -6.77 -12.27
CA THR A 130 18.31 -6.72 -13.76
C THR A 130 18.26 -8.03 -14.59
N PRO A 131 17.43 -8.13 -15.68
CA PRO A 131 17.35 -7.23 -16.86
C PRO A 131 15.88 -6.74 -17.21
N PRO A 132 15.57 -6.08 -18.36
CA PRO A 132 14.43 -5.16 -18.50
C PRO A 132 13.07 -5.86 -18.40
N LEU A 133 12.16 -5.25 -17.65
CA LEU A 133 10.80 -5.76 -17.44
C LEU A 133 10.03 -5.69 -18.77
N ASN A 134 9.42 -6.81 -19.17
CA ASN A 134 8.55 -6.82 -20.35
C ASN A 134 7.24 -6.08 -20.02
N TRP A 135 6.99 -4.98 -20.73
CA TRP A 135 5.83 -4.10 -20.56
C TRP A 135 4.57 -4.63 -21.27
N ASP A 136 4.69 -5.67 -22.09
CA ASP A 136 3.61 -6.21 -22.92
C ASP A 136 2.43 -6.81 -22.12
N ASN A 137 2.57 -6.97 -20.80
CA ASN A 137 1.50 -7.47 -19.91
C ASN A 137 0.78 -6.37 -19.11
N TYR A 138 1.07 -5.08 -19.38
CA TYR A 138 0.48 -3.94 -18.67
C TYR A 138 -0.17 -2.94 -19.64
N ASP A 139 -1.12 -3.41 -20.46
CA ASP A 139 -2.01 -2.54 -21.26
C ASP A 139 -3.11 -1.88 -20.39
#